data_AF-A0A3N9TLK9-F1
#
_entry.id   AF-A0A3N9TLK9-F1
#
_cell.length_a   1.000
_cell.length_b   1.000
_cell.length_c   1.000
_cell.angle_alpha   90.00
_cell.angle_beta   90.00
_cell.angle_gamma   90.00
#
_symmetry.space_group_name_H-M   'P 1'
#
loop_
_entity.id
_entity.type
_entity.pdbx_description
1 polymer ?
#
loop_
_entity_poly.entity_id
_entity_poly.type
_entity_poly.pdbx_seq_one_letter_code
_entity_poly.pdbx_strand_id
1 'polypeptide(L)'
;MKKILLIVILLLGLGGAGAGYYLFFMKPAQETEVAKMEDDTKDSKNTGSETQPNQPAPFLVKDYYAKDRKVAVRNGPGESFLPERYLYIGDGVTVMEEKDGWGRISGYYVYKQGGKEMAEWVKMAHLAHVKPVINEQEQEEIISSYIHASDDFKDYREKFIHVTEKLLTEKICEPEDFEELKGWMKSLNYPNRNVYFVYCGGLNVSDKVYFDVDSEEVFYN
;
A
#
# COMPACT_ATOMS: atom_id res chain seq x y z
N MET A 1 44.83 -12.31 -47.98
CA MET A 1 43.68 -12.10 -47.07
C MET A 1 42.79 -13.34 -46.87
N LYS A 2 42.57 -14.20 -47.87
CA LYS A 2 41.71 -15.41 -47.75
C LYS A 2 42.21 -16.48 -46.74
N LYS A 3 43.53 -16.61 -46.56
CA LYS A 3 44.15 -17.59 -45.64
C LYS A 3 44.02 -17.23 -44.16
N ILE A 4 44.00 -15.93 -43.84
CA ILE A 4 43.85 -15.44 -42.46
C ILE A 4 42.40 -15.58 -41.99
N LEU A 5 41.43 -15.34 -42.89
CA LEU A 5 40.00 -15.53 -42.60
C LEU A 5 39.65 -17.00 -42.27
N LEU A 6 40.29 -17.96 -42.94
CA LEU A 6 40.09 -19.39 -42.67
C LEU A 6 40.62 -19.82 -41.29
N ILE A 7 41.73 -19.22 -40.82
CA ILE A 7 42.30 -19.54 -39.50
C ILE A 7 41.40 -18.99 -38.38
N VAL A 8 40.82 -17.80 -38.55
CA VAL A 8 39.90 -17.21 -37.57
C VAL A 8 38.60 -18.02 -37.46
N ILE A 9 38.05 -18.50 -38.58
CA ILE A 9 36.87 -19.38 -38.57
C ILE A 9 37.17 -20.72 -37.90
N LEU A 10 38.37 -21.28 -38.12
CA LEU A 10 38.78 -22.53 -37.48
C LEU A 10 38.91 -22.39 -35.95
N LEU A 11 39.44 -21.25 -35.48
CA LEU A 11 39.55 -20.96 -34.04
C LEU A 11 38.19 -20.72 -33.37
N LEU A 12 37.27 -20.05 -34.05
CA LEU A 12 35.89 -19.86 -33.57
C LEU A 12 35.11 -21.18 -33.52
N GLY A 13 35.31 -22.08 -34.49
CA GLY A 13 34.69 -23.40 -34.49
C GLY A 13 35.15 -24.29 -33.33
N LEU A 14 36.45 -24.27 -33.02
CA LEU A 14 37.01 -25.02 -31.88
C LEU A 14 36.56 -24.45 -30.52
N GLY A 15 36.50 -23.13 -30.39
CA GLY A 15 35.99 -22.48 -29.17
C GLY A 15 34.49 -22.71 -28.94
N GLY A 16 33.69 -22.68 -30.01
CA GLY A 16 32.25 -22.95 -29.93
C GLY A 16 31.92 -24.40 -29.57
N ALA A 17 32.68 -25.36 -30.10
CA ALA A 17 32.53 -26.78 -29.75
C ALA A 17 32.86 -27.06 -28.28
N GLY A 18 33.90 -26.42 -27.73
CA GLY A 18 34.28 -26.54 -26.32
C GLY A 18 33.22 -25.96 -25.36
N ALA A 19 32.68 -24.78 -25.67
CA ALA A 19 31.61 -24.17 -24.88
C ALA A 19 30.30 -24.99 -24.91
N GLY A 20 29.96 -25.56 -26.07
CA GLY A 20 28.82 -26.46 -26.19
C GLY A 20 28.98 -27.75 -25.37
N TYR A 21 30.16 -28.38 -25.41
CA TYR A 21 30.43 -29.59 -24.62
C TYR A 21 30.32 -29.33 -23.11
N TYR A 22 30.84 -28.19 -22.63
CA TYR A 22 30.75 -27.82 -21.22
C TYR A 22 29.30 -27.66 -20.74
N LEU A 23 28.48 -26.91 -21.49
CA LEU A 23 27.10 -26.61 -21.10
C LEU A 23 26.18 -27.82 -21.16
N PHE A 24 26.33 -28.68 -22.16
CA PHE A 24 25.40 -29.80 -22.38
C PHE A 24 25.83 -31.13 -21.75
N PHE A 25 27.13 -31.34 -21.49
CA PHE A 25 27.62 -32.62 -20.96
C PHE A 25 28.31 -32.52 -19.58
N MET A 26 29.11 -31.47 -19.29
CA MET A 26 29.77 -31.36 -17.98
C MET A 26 28.89 -30.74 -16.90
N LYS A 27 28.20 -29.63 -17.19
CA LYS A 27 27.32 -28.94 -16.23
C LYS A 27 26.24 -29.84 -15.59
N PRO A 28 25.49 -30.68 -16.34
CA PRO A 28 24.46 -31.53 -15.74
C PRO A 28 25.05 -32.66 -14.86
N ALA A 29 26.26 -33.13 -15.15
CA ALA A 29 26.94 -34.13 -14.30
C ALA A 29 27.33 -33.54 -12.94
N GLN A 30 27.75 -32.26 -12.92
CA GLN A 30 28.12 -31.55 -11.70
C GLN A 30 26.91 -31.24 -10.81
N GLU A 31 25.77 -30.86 -11.40
CA GLU A 31 24.51 -30.66 -10.67
C GLU A 31 23.96 -31.97 -10.08
N THR A 32 24.19 -33.10 -10.76
CA THR A 32 23.77 -34.44 -10.29
C THR A 32 24.66 -34.95 -9.14
N GLU A 33 25.95 -34.61 -9.11
CA GLU A 33 26.84 -34.95 -7.99
C GLU A 33 26.59 -34.07 -6.76
N VAL A 34 26.31 -32.78 -6.95
CA VAL A 34 25.97 -31.86 -5.84
C VAL A 34 24.65 -32.24 -5.18
N ALA A 35 23.62 -32.59 -5.97
CA ALA A 35 22.34 -33.07 -5.44
C ALA A 35 22.45 -34.39 -4.66
N LYS A 36 23.45 -35.24 -4.97
CA LYS A 36 23.71 -36.48 -4.23
C LYS A 36 24.49 -36.25 -2.93
N MET A 37 25.23 -35.14 -2.81
CA MET A 37 25.95 -34.78 -1.58
C MET A 37 25.05 -34.06 -0.56
N GLU A 38 23.96 -33.41 -0.99
CA GLU A 38 23.02 -32.72 -0.09
C GLU A 38 22.02 -33.66 0.62
N ASP A 39 21.84 -34.91 0.17
CA ASP A 39 20.92 -35.87 0.81
C ASP A 39 21.55 -36.59 2.03
N ASP A 40 22.89 -36.61 2.15
CA ASP A 40 23.60 -37.46 3.13
C ASP A 40 24.08 -36.75 4.41
N THR A 41 23.79 -35.45 4.62
CA THR A 41 24.26 -34.73 5.82
C THR A 41 23.14 -34.07 6.62
N LYS A 42 22.26 -34.90 7.20
CA LYS A 42 21.60 -34.58 8.48
C LYS A 42 22.48 -35.09 9.61
N ASP A 43 23.31 -34.23 10.21
CA ASP A 43 23.37 -33.94 11.66
C ASP A 43 24.64 -33.13 12.04
N SER A 44 24.51 -32.34 13.10
CA SER A 44 25.59 -31.80 13.96
C SER A 44 26.30 -30.46 13.64
N LYS A 45 25.78 -29.42 14.31
CA LYS A 45 26.42 -28.30 15.05
C LYS A 45 27.87 -27.81 14.78
N ASN A 46 27.92 -26.47 14.70
CA ASN A 46 28.87 -25.46 15.21
C ASN A 46 29.95 -24.84 14.29
N THR A 47 29.69 -23.55 14.01
CA THR A 47 30.57 -22.37 14.09
C THR A 47 31.78 -22.27 13.17
N GLY A 48 31.62 -21.45 12.13
CA GLY A 48 32.69 -20.76 11.41
C GLY A 48 32.08 -19.61 10.61
N SER A 49 32.34 -18.39 11.06
CA SER A 49 31.87 -17.15 10.45
C SER A 49 32.61 -16.89 9.13
N GLU A 50 31.93 -16.98 8.00
CA GLU A 50 32.34 -16.35 6.74
C GLU A 50 31.16 -15.54 6.21
N THR A 51 31.30 -14.22 6.28
CA THR A 51 30.33 -13.25 5.78
C THR A 51 30.26 -13.33 4.26
N GLN A 52 29.28 -14.05 3.73
CA GLN A 52 28.84 -13.85 2.34
C GLN A 52 28.09 -12.52 2.22
N PRO A 53 28.23 -11.78 1.09
CA PRO A 53 27.56 -10.51 0.90
C PRO A 53 26.04 -10.69 0.93
N ASN A 54 25.35 -9.87 1.75
CA ASN A 54 23.89 -9.79 1.85
C ASN A 54 23.20 -9.85 0.47
N GLN A 55 22.65 -11.01 0.11
CA GLN A 55 21.40 -11.01 -0.63
C GLN A 55 20.33 -10.54 0.37
N PRO A 56 19.62 -9.41 0.11
CA PRO A 56 18.50 -9.06 0.95
C PRO A 56 17.52 -10.23 0.96
N ALA A 57 17.12 -10.66 2.16
CA ALA A 57 16.09 -11.66 2.33
C ALA A 57 14.89 -11.28 1.43
N PRO A 58 14.23 -12.26 0.77
CA PRO A 58 13.07 -11.97 -0.05
C PRO A 58 12.06 -11.16 0.77
N PHE A 59 11.72 -9.95 0.31
CA PHE A 59 10.72 -9.14 0.97
C PHE A 59 9.42 -9.95 1.03
N LEU A 60 8.86 -10.08 2.23
CA LEU A 60 7.58 -10.75 2.43
C LEU A 60 6.50 -9.80 1.93
N VAL A 61 6.17 -9.88 0.65
CA VAL A 61 5.09 -9.10 0.04
C VAL A 61 3.77 -9.84 0.24
N LYS A 62 2.90 -9.31 1.08
CA LYS A 62 1.58 -9.87 1.37
C LYS A 62 0.53 -8.76 1.42
N ASP A 63 -0.62 -9.02 0.81
CA ASP A 63 -1.75 -8.10 0.84
C ASP A 63 -2.60 -8.31 2.09
N TYR A 64 -3.02 -7.19 2.67
CA TYR A 64 -3.87 -7.11 3.85
C TYR A 64 -4.91 -6.01 3.67
N TYR A 65 -5.90 -6.01 4.55
CA TYR A 65 -6.93 -4.99 4.65
C TYR A 65 -7.00 -4.46 6.09
N ALA A 66 -7.23 -3.16 6.24
CA ALA A 66 -7.57 -2.59 7.53
C ALA A 66 -8.88 -3.21 8.03
N LYS A 67 -8.89 -3.75 9.25
CA LYS A 67 -10.08 -4.40 9.83
C LYS A 67 -10.84 -3.52 10.81
N ASP A 68 -10.18 -2.50 11.35
CA ASP A 68 -10.79 -1.56 12.27
C ASP A 68 -11.18 -0.27 11.54
N ARG A 69 -12.13 0.50 12.09
CA ARG A 69 -12.71 1.69 11.45
C ARG A 69 -11.68 2.74 11.02
N LYS A 70 -10.63 2.92 11.83
CA LYS A 70 -9.55 3.89 11.59
C LYS A 70 -8.25 3.33 12.18
N VAL A 71 -7.25 3.15 11.33
CA VAL A 71 -5.96 2.54 11.68
C VAL A 71 -4.85 3.54 11.40
N ALA A 72 -4.05 3.85 12.43
CA ALA A 72 -2.94 4.79 12.29
C ALA A 72 -1.80 4.21 11.46
N VAL A 73 -1.35 4.99 10.48
CA VAL A 73 -0.09 4.77 9.76
C VAL A 73 0.95 5.72 10.35
N ARG A 74 2.11 5.17 10.72
CA ARG A 74 3.17 5.89 11.42
C ARG A 74 4.45 5.85 10.60
N ASN A 75 5.30 6.86 10.76
CA ASN A 75 6.60 6.92 10.08
C ASN A 75 7.70 6.06 10.75
N GLY A 76 7.31 5.14 11.65
CA GLY A 76 8.20 4.16 12.26
C GLY A 76 7.44 3.08 13.03
N PRO A 77 8.08 1.93 13.30
CA PRO A 77 7.45 0.85 14.06
C PRO A 77 7.45 1.21 15.55
N GLY A 78 6.28 1.51 16.09
CA GLY A 78 6.09 1.76 17.52
C GLY A 78 5.07 2.84 17.83
N GLU A 79 4.49 2.77 19.03
CA GLU A 79 3.48 3.74 19.49
C GLU A 79 4.08 5.12 19.83
N SER A 80 5.40 5.24 19.91
CA SER A 80 6.09 6.53 20.13
C SER A 80 6.08 7.43 18.89
N PHE A 81 5.85 6.87 17.70
CA PHE A 81 5.71 7.64 16.47
C PHE A 81 4.28 8.17 16.36
N LEU A 82 4.08 9.44 16.01
CA LEU A 82 2.73 9.98 15.79
C LEU A 82 2.12 9.41 14.49
N PRO A 83 0.78 9.32 14.40
CA PRO A 83 0.13 9.00 13.12
C PRO A 83 0.46 10.10 12.11
N GLU A 84 0.85 9.74 10.89
CA GLU A 84 0.98 10.69 9.76
C GLU A 84 -0.25 10.68 8.87
N ARG A 85 -0.90 9.52 8.74
CA ARG A 85 -2.18 9.35 8.03
C ARG A 85 -2.92 8.15 8.60
N TYR A 86 -4.09 7.87 8.04
CA TYR A 86 -4.92 6.75 8.46
C TYR A 86 -5.27 5.82 7.31
N LEU A 87 -5.58 4.57 7.66
CA LEU A 87 -6.32 3.64 6.81
C LEU A 87 -7.72 3.49 7.41
N TYR A 88 -8.71 3.33 6.56
CA TYR A 88 -10.08 3.09 6.95
C TYR A 88 -10.46 1.64 6.70
N ILE A 89 -11.48 1.14 7.40
CA ILE A 89 -11.89 -0.25 7.30
C ILE A 89 -12.08 -0.67 5.83
N GLY A 90 -11.48 -1.81 5.45
CA GLY A 90 -11.50 -2.32 4.10
C GLY A 90 -10.46 -1.72 3.14
N ASP A 91 -9.70 -0.71 3.54
CA ASP A 91 -8.55 -0.22 2.76
C ASP A 91 -7.50 -1.31 2.65
N GLY A 92 -7.05 -1.55 1.41
CA GLY A 92 -6.02 -2.53 1.11
C GLY A 92 -4.62 -1.95 1.27
N VAL A 93 -3.70 -2.74 1.84
CA VAL A 93 -2.28 -2.40 1.94
C VAL A 93 -1.41 -3.61 1.64
N THR A 94 -0.26 -3.36 1.03
CA THR A 94 0.77 -4.38 0.84
C THR A 94 1.82 -4.24 1.93
N VAL A 95 1.91 -5.25 2.79
CA VAL A 95 2.97 -5.35 3.79
C VAL A 95 4.20 -5.92 3.11
N MET A 96 5.33 -5.22 3.24
CA MET A 96 6.62 -5.57 2.63
C MET A 96 7.58 -6.24 3.62
N GLU A 97 7.36 -6.01 4.92
CA GLU A 97 8.18 -6.50 6.02
C GLU A 97 7.34 -6.53 7.29
N GLU A 98 7.53 -7.54 8.13
CA GLU A 98 6.94 -7.62 9.45
C GLU A 98 8.03 -7.64 10.52
N LYS A 99 7.90 -6.78 11.53
CA LYS A 99 8.86 -6.65 12.63
C LYS A 99 8.14 -6.28 13.92
N ASP A 100 8.31 -7.08 14.97
CA ASP A 100 7.80 -6.81 16.32
C ASP A 100 6.29 -6.47 16.36
N GLY A 101 5.48 -7.12 15.52
CA GLY A 101 4.04 -6.88 15.39
C GLY A 101 3.64 -5.66 14.55
N TRP A 102 4.60 -5.05 13.85
CA TRP A 102 4.40 -3.95 12.90
C TRP A 102 4.68 -4.42 11.48
N GLY A 103 3.82 -4.03 10.54
CA GLY A 103 4.02 -4.22 9.10
C GLY A 103 4.48 -2.93 8.46
N ARG A 104 5.59 -2.97 7.71
CA ARG A 104 6.03 -1.87 6.85
C ARG A 104 5.25 -1.91 5.55
N ILE A 105 4.65 -0.79 5.16
CA ILE A 105 3.76 -0.69 3.99
C ILE A 105 4.27 0.26 2.90
N SER A 106 5.47 0.83 3.07
CA SER A 106 6.15 1.61 2.05
C SER A 106 7.63 1.27 2.00
N GLY A 107 8.29 1.62 0.89
CA GLY A 107 9.75 1.60 0.82
C GLY A 107 10.35 2.58 1.84
N TYR A 108 11.62 2.39 2.18
CA TYR A 108 12.32 3.36 3.00
C TYR A 108 12.58 4.66 2.22
N TYR A 109 12.47 5.80 2.91
CA TYR A 109 12.66 7.13 2.35
C TYR A 109 13.28 8.09 3.37
N VAL A 110 13.81 9.21 2.88
CA VAL A 110 14.47 10.23 3.70
C VAL A 110 13.91 11.61 3.33
N TYR A 111 13.36 12.34 4.30
CA TYR A 111 12.73 13.66 4.04
C TYR A 111 13.72 14.77 3.63
N LYS A 112 14.96 14.71 4.12
CA LYS A 112 16.01 15.71 3.83
C LYS A 112 17.39 15.07 3.76
N GLN A 113 18.29 15.62 2.95
CA GLN A 113 19.64 15.09 2.81
C GLN A 113 20.33 14.95 4.18
N GLY A 114 20.88 13.76 4.47
CA GLY A 114 21.48 13.42 5.77
C GLY A 114 20.47 13.16 6.91
N GLY A 115 19.17 13.12 6.60
CA GLY A 115 18.12 12.75 7.53
C GLY A 115 18.08 11.25 7.85
N LYS A 116 17.27 10.89 8.84
CA LYS A 116 17.02 9.50 9.20
C LYS A 116 16.17 8.83 8.12
N GLU A 117 16.49 7.58 7.83
CA GLU A 117 15.68 6.69 7.00
C GLU A 117 14.40 6.30 7.74
N MET A 118 13.27 6.52 7.08
CA MET A 118 11.91 6.34 7.60
C MET A 118 11.13 5.43 6.64
N ALA A 119 10.05 4.85 7.11
CA ALA A 119 9.08 4.15 6.28
C ALA A 119 7.71 4.25 6.94
N GLU A 120 6.66 3.89 6.22
CA GLU A 120 5.31 3.81 6.78
C GLU A 120 5.09 2.43 7.41
N TRP A 121 4.57 2.44 8.64
CA TRP A 121 4.31 1.26 9.43
C TRP A 121 2.89 1.28 9.98
N VAL A 122 2.31 0.10 10.06
CA VAL A 122 0.98 -0.14 10.63
C VAL A 122 1.07 -1.33 11.58
N LYS A 123 0.27 -1.32 12.64
CA LYS A 123 0.24 -2.45 13.59
C LYS A 123 -0.49 -3.63 12.95
N MET A 124 0.16 -4.78 12.85
CA MET A 124 -0.40 -5.98 12.23
C MET A 124 -1.70 -6.43 12.89
N ALA A 125 -1.84 -6.15 14.19
CA ALA A 125 -3.04 -6.45 14.97
C ALA A 125 -4.31 -5.74 14.45
N HIS A 126 -4.19 -4.69 13.62
CA HIS A 126 -5.30 -3.95 13.02
C HIS A 126 -5.56 -4.34 11.55
N LEU A 127 -4.85 -5.36 11.05
CA LEU A 127 -4.97 -5.84 9.68
C LEU A 127 -5.60 -7.25 9.62
N ALA A 128 -6.19 -7.56 8.47
CA ALA A 128 -6.75 -8.87 8.15
C ALA A 128 -6.34 -9.30 6.74
N HIS A 129 -6.20 -10.61 6.51
CA HIS A 129 -5.90 -11.17 5.18
C HIS A 129 -7.10 -11.17 4.23
N VAL A 130 -8.31 -11.01 4.77
CA VAL A 130 -9.55 -10.98 4.00
C VAL A 130 -10.19 -9.62 4.24
N LYS A 131 -10.64 -8.98 3.16
CA LYS A 131 -11.35 -7.70 3.25
C LYS A 131 -12.59 -7.89 4.14
N PRO A 132 -12.76 -7.09 5.21
CA PRO A 132 -13.95 -7.14 6.03
C PRO A 132 -15.22 -6.95 5.19
N VAL A 133 -16.24 -7.76 5.48
CA VAL A 133 -17.58 -7.58 4.92
C VAL A 133 -18.36 -6.72 5.90
N ILE A 134 -18.72 -5.51 5.47
CA ILE A 134 -19.50 -4.54 6.24
C ILE A 134 -20.94 -4.62 5.73
N ASN A 135 -21.91 -4.72 6.64
CA ASN A 135 -23.32 -4.70 6.27
C ASN A 135 -23.85 -3.26 6.14
N GLU A 136 -25.03 -3.09 5.55
CA GLU A 136 -25.62 -1.76 5.31
C GLU A 136 -25.78 -0.92 6.58
N GLN A 137 -26.20 -1.53 7.70
CA GLN A 137 -26.36 -0.81 8.96
C GLN A 137 -25.02 -0.32 9.53
N GLU A 138 -24.00 -1.19 9.51
CA GLU A 138 -22.67 -0.83 10.00
C GLU A 138 -22.02 0.24 9.11
N GLN A 139 -22.22 0.16 7.79
CA GLN A 139 -21.78 1.15 6.82
C GLN A 139 -22.42 2.52 7.13
N GLU A 140 -23.74 2.53 7.37
CA GLU A 140 -24.47 3.74 7.75
C GLU A 140 -23.95 4.34 9.06
N GLU A 141 -23.68 3.52 10.07
CA GLU A 141 -23.09 3.97 11.35
C GLU A 141 -21.70 4.57 11.16
N ILE A 142 -20.85 3.95 10.33
CA ILE A 142 -19.51 4.43 10.02
C ILE A 142 -19.60 5.78 9.33
N ILE A 143 -20.39 5.90 8.27
CA ILE A 143 -20.54 7.17 7.53
C ILE A 143 -21.12 8.24 8.43
N SER A 144 -22.20 7.92 9.16
CA SER A 144 -22.82 8.85 10.10
C SER A 144 -21.81 9.35 11.14
N SER A 145 -20.82 8.55 11.54
CA SER A 145 -19.79 9.01 12.48
C SER A 145 -18.92 10.14 11.93
N TYR A 146 -18.70 10.20 10.60
CA TYR A 146 -17.93 11.26 9.94
C TYR A 146 -18.71 12.56 9.81
N ILE A 147 -20.04 12.48 9.66
CA ILE A 147 -20.88 13.62 9.26
C ILE A 147 -21.96 14.01 10.29
N HIS A 148 -22.00 13.38 11.46
CA HIS A 148 -23.06 13.61 12.46
C HIS A 148 -23.20 15.07 12.94
N ALA A 149 -22.14 15.88 12.77
CA ALA A 149 -22.10 17.28 13.17
C ALA A 149 -22.31 18.25 11.98
N SER A 150 -22.78 17.74 10.84
CA SER A 150 -23.20 18.57 9.70
C SER A 150 -24.31 19.55 10.10
N ASP A 151 -24.32 20.70 9.43
CA ASP A 151 -25.45 21.63 9.50
C ASP A 151 -26.73 20.93 9.02
N ASP A 152 -27.84 21.12 9.74
CA ASP A 152 -29.14 20.53 9.44
C ASP A 152 -29.14 18.99 9.29
N PHE A 153 -28.15 18.30 9.90
CA PHE A 153 -27.99 16.84 9.78
C PHE A 153 -29.27 16.07 10.12
N LYS A 154 -30.02 16.51 11.13
CA LYS A 154 -31.26 15.83 11.55
C LYS A 154 -32.34 15.87 10.48
N ASP A 155 -32.38 16.93 9.69
CA ASP A 155 -33.40 17.14 8.66
C ASP A 155 -33.03 16.39 7.37
N TYR A 156 -31.73 16.24 7.09
CA TYR A 156 -31.22 15.71 5.83
C TYR A 156 -30.32 14.48 5.96
N ARG A 157 -30.45 13.74 7.08
CA ARG A 157 -29.57 12.63 7.45
C ARG A 157 -29.36 11.61 6.34
N GLU A 158 -30.43 11.07 5.78
CA GLU A 158 -30.38 10.03 4.75
C GLU A 158 -29.66 10.54 3.49
N LYS A 159 -29.98 11.76 3.07
CA LYS A 159 -29.36 12.40 1.89
C LYS A 159 -27.87 12.65 2.11
N PHE A 160 -27.47 13.14 3.28
CA PHE A 160 -26.06 13.32 3.60
C PHE A 160 -25.28 12.01 3.67
N ILE A 161 -25.85 10.97 4.27
CA ILE A 161 -25.21 9.65 4.30
C ILE A 161 -25.00 9.13 2.88
N HIS A 162 -26.04 9.19 2.04
CA HIS A 162 -25.97 8.69 0.68
C HIS A 162 -24.93 9.44 -0.18
N VAL A 163 -24.92 10.78 -0.13
CA VAL A 163 -23.95 11.55 -0.91
C VAL A 163 -22.52 11.35 -0.37
N THR A 164 -22.34 11.28 0.95
CA THR A 164 -21.02 10.98 1.53
C THR A 164 -20.55 9.59 1.14
N GLU A 165 -21.41 8.58 1.18
CA GLU A 165 -21.07 7.22 0.71
C GLU A 165 -20.57 7.23 -0.73
N LYS A 166 -21.30 7.94 -1.60
CA LYS A 166 -20.94 8.08 -3.01
C LYS A 166 -19.57 8.70 -3.16
N LEU A 167 -19.30 9.83 -2.49
CA LEU A 167 -18.03 10.55 -2.59
C LEU A 167 -16.84 9.72 -2.08
N LEU A 168 -17.03 8.96 -1.01
CA LEU A 168 -16.00 8.06 -0.46
C LEU A 168 -15.74 6.86 -1.39
N THR A 169 -16.80 6.30 -2.00
CA THR A 169 -16.72 5.17 -2.92
C THR A 169 -16.05 5.57 -4.23
N GLU A 170 -16.37 6.75 -4.75
CA GLU A 170 -15.78 7.34 -5.97
C GLU A 170 -14.38 7.91 -5.73
N LYS A 171 -13.87 7.88 -4.48
CA LYS A 171 -12.56 8.43 -4.09
C LYS A 171 -12.41 9.92 -4.41
N ILE A 172 -13.53 10.65 -4.41
CA ILE A 172 -13.56 12.11 -4.52
C ILE A 172 -13.19 12.74 -3.18
N CYS A 173 -13.65 12.11 -2.09
CA CYS A 173 -13.33 12.51 -0.73
C CYS A 173 -12.79 11.31 0.06
N GLU A 174 -12.08 11.59 1.14
CA GLU A 174 -11.66 10.66 2.17
C GLU A 174 -12.41 10.96 3.48
N PRO A 175 -12.52 10.01 4.42
CA PRO A 175 -13.23 10.29 5.66
C PRO A 175 -12.61 11.44 6.48
N GLU A 176 -11.29 11.67 6.36
CA GLU A 176 -10.59 12.80 7.00
C GLU A 176 -11.09 14.17 6.52
N ASP A 177 -11.54 14.28 5.27
CA ASP A 177 -12.11 15.52 4.71
C ASP A 177 -13.35 16.00 5.48
N PHE A 178 -14.10 15.05 6.04
CA PHE A 178 -15.27 15.34 6.86
C PHE A 178 -14.90 15.60 8.33
N GLU A 179 -13.72 15.19 8.80
CA GLU A 179 -13.28 15.43 10.18
C GLU A 179 -12.90 16.90 10.42
N GLU A 180 -12.30 17.56 9.42
CA GLU A 180 -11.82 18.95 9.53
C GLU A 180 -12.98 19.94 9.73
N LEU A 181 -14.04 19.79 8.93
CA LEU A 181 -15.26 20.61 9.06
C LEU A 181 -16.34 19.97 9.94
N LYS A 182 -16.12 18.73 10.41
CA LYS A 182 -17.10 17.92 11.15
C LYS A 182 -18.38 17.61 10.35
N GLY A 183 -18.27 17.54 9.02
CA GLY A 183 -19.36 17.20 8.11
C GLY A 183 -19.66 18.29 7.08
N TRP A 184 -20.91 18.32 6.63
CA TRP A 184 -21.42 19.24 5.62
C TRP A 184 -21.77 20.60 6.23
N MET A 185 -21.25 21.68 5.63
CA MET A 185 -21.47 23.06 6.07
C MET A 185 -22.47 23.77 5.16
N LYS A 186 -23.44 24.50 5.73
CA LYS A 186 -24.42 25.27 4.96
C LYS A 186 -23.73 26.36 4.15
N SER A 187 -24.05 26.44 2.85
CA SER A 187 -23.50 27.47 1.97
C SER A 187 -24.24 28.80 2.12
N LEU A 188 -23.49 29.88 2.32
CA LEU A 188 -24.03 31.26 2.31
C LEU A 188 -24.13 31.86 0.90
N ASN A 189 -23.52 31.22 -0.11
CA ASN A 189 -23.56 31.68 -1.49
C ASN A 189 -24.90 31.38 -2.19
N TYR A 190 -25.70 30.49 -1.59
CA TYR A 190 -26.99 30.03 -2.13
C TYR A 190 -28.10 30.23 -1.09
N PRO A 191 -28.46 31.48 -0.74
CA PRO A 191 -29.34 31.77 0.40
C PRO A 191 -30.77 31.24 0.26
N ASN A 192 -31.22 30.96 -0.97
CA ASN A 192 -32.57 30.48 -1.27
C ASN A 192 -32.62 28.98 -1.61
N ARG A 193 -31.53 28.24 -1.40
CA ARG A 193 -31.42 26.80 -1.72
C ARG A 193 -30.84 26.02 -0.54
N ASN A 194 -31.14 24.73 -0.46
CA ASN A 194 -30.51 23.85 0.51
C ASN A 194 -29.16 23.30 0.04
N VAL A 195 -28.20 24.23 -0.17
CA VAL A 195 -26.84 23.88 -0.60
C VAL A 195 -25.89 23.82 0.58
N TYR A 196 -25.14 22.73 0.66
CA TYR A 196 -24.09 22.48 1.64
C TYR A 196 -22.77 22.24 0.91
N PHE A 197 -21.66 22.32 1.63
CA PHE A 197 -20.34 22.05 1.07
C PHE A 197 -19.41 21.37 2.06
N VAL A 198 -18.41 20.68 1.52
CA VAL A 198 -17.24 20.16 2.21
C VAL A 198 -16.01 20.46 1.35
N TYR A 199 -14.82 20.32 1.92
CA TYR A 199 -13.57 20.37 1.18
C TYR A 199 -12.98 18.97 1.10
N CYS A 200 -12.67 18.49 -0.09
CA CYS A 200 -12.10 17.17 -0.33
C CYS A 200 -10.71 17.28 -0.96
N GLY A 201 -9.66 16.91 -0.22
CA GLY A 201 -8.27 17.07 -0.65
C GLY A 201 -7.58 18.36 -0.17
N GLY A 202 -8.14 19.04 0.82
CA GLY A 202 -7.57 20.24 1.46
C GLY A 202 -8.47 21.47 1.38
N LEU A 203 -8.09 22.56 2.06
CA LEU A 203 -8.95 23.74 2.22
C LEU A 203 -8.97 24.74 1.03
N ASN A 204 -8.48 24.34 -0.15
CA ASN A 204 -8.50 25.25 -1.30
C ASN A 204 -9.91 25.37 -1.89
N VAL A 205 -10.19 26.49 -2.56
CA VAL A 205 -11.50 26.69 -3.22
C VAL A 205 -11.76 25.66 -4.32
N SER A 206 -10.71 25.15 -4.98
CA SER A 206 -10.78 24.07 -5.97
C SER A 206 -11.23 22.73 -5.40
N ASP A 207 -11.01 22.53 -4.11
CA ASP A 207 -11.25 21.27 -3.41
C ASP A 207 -12.67 21.25 -2.83
N LYS A 208 -13.44 22.32 -3.04
CA LYS A 208 -14.79 22.47 -2.52
C LYS A 208 -15.79 21.69 -3.36
N VAL A 209 -16.52 20.79 -2.69
CA VAL A 209 -17.63 20.03 -3.26
C VAL A 209 -18.92 20.56 -2.67
N TYR A 210 -19.90 20.86 -3.53
CA TYR A 210 -21.23 21.30 -3.12
C TYR A 210 -22.25 20.19 -3.30
N PHE A 211 -23.25 20.17 -2.43
CA PHE A 211 -24.41 19.31 -2.51
C PHE A 211 -25.68 20.13 -2.32
N ASP A 212 -26.56 20.13 -3.32
CA ASP A 212 -27.91 20.66 -3.19
C ASP A 212 -28.85 19.54 -2.75
N VAL A 213 -29.37 19.64 -1.53
CA VAL A 213 -30.19 18.60 -0.91
C VAL A 213 -31.57 18.49 -1.56
N ASP A 214 -32.11 19.57 -2.15
CA ASP A 214 -33.45 19.57 -2.74
C ASP A 214 -33.46 18.84 -4.09
N SER A 215 -32.43 19.07 -4.90
CA SER A 215 -32.24 18.46 -6.23
C SER A 215 -31.36 17.20 -6.23
N GLU A 216 -30.66 16.94 -5.13
CA GLU A 216 -29.66 15.87 -4.98
C GLU A 216 -28.47 16.00 -5.95
N GLU A 217 -28.22 17.20 -6.44
CA GLU A 217 -27.10 17.52 -7.33
C GLU A 217 -25.81 17.73 -6.54
N VAL A 218 -24.73 17.05 -6.98
CA VAL A 218 -23.36 17.34 -6.57
C VAL A 218 -22.69 18.17 -7.65
N PHE A 219 -22.09 19.30 -7.27
CA PHE A 219 -21.42 20.19 -8.21
C PHE A 219 -20.19 20.85 -7.58
N TYR A 220 -19.40 21.50 -8.43
CA TYR A 220 -18.10 22.07 -8.09
C TYR A 220 -18.07 23.55 -8.50
N ASN A 221 -17.07 24.29 -8.01
CA ASN A 221 -16.81 25.67 -8.46
C ASN A 221 -16.20 25.70 -9.87
#